data_AF-A0A9D6U082-F1
#
_entry.id   AF-A0A9D6U082-F1
#
_cell.length_a   1.000
_cell.length_b   1.000
_cell.length_c   1.000
_cell.angle_alpha   90.00
_cell.angle_beta   90.00
_cell.angle_gamma   90.00
#
_symmetry.space_group_name_H-M   'P 1'
#
loop_
_entity.id
_entity.type
_entity.pdbx_description
1 polymer ?
#
loop_
_entity_poly.entity_id
_entity_poly.type
_entity_poly.pdbx_seq_one_letter_code
_entity_poly.pdbx_strand_id
1 'polypeptide(L)'
;MKRAIASMAGTVVVCLALAAGTAWAEAKVTITREESKPKAVEVKAGEEVRWVNASGGTAHVSFGGSDAVRFYLGKEGRVKFDKPGTYDYTVHISGTKTHSHTGTVVVK
;
A
#
# COMPACT_ATOMS: atom_id res chain seq x y z
N MET A 1 -42.54 -13.37 -52.08
CA MET A 1 -42.95 -14.33 -51.04
C MET A 1 -42.01 -14.20 -49.85
N LYS A 2 -42.58 -13.71 -48.74
CA LYS A 2 -42.17 -13.71 -47.32
C LYS A 2 -40.66 -13.84 -46.99
N ARG A 3 -40.02 -12.71 -46.67
CA ARG A 3 -38.78 -12.68 -45.87
C ARG A 3 -39.16 -12.76 -44.39
N ALA A 4 -38.72 -13.81 -43.72
CA ALA A 4 -38.78 -13.92 -42.28
C ALA A 4 -37.79 -12.94 -41.65
N ILE A 5 -38.25 -12.06 -40.77
CA ILE A 5 -37.39 -11.29 -39.87
C ILE A 5 -37.84 -11.70 -38.47
N ALA A 6 -37.06 -12.60 -37.88
CA ALA A 6 -37.21 -13.04 -36.52
C ALA A 6 -36.79 -11.91 -35.57
N SER A 7 -37.58 -11.71 -34.52
CA SER A 7 -37.36 -10.76 -33.43
C SER A 7 -35.97 -10.89 -32.81
N MET A 8 -35.23 -9.78 -32.72
CA MET A 8 -34.12 -9.66 -31.77
C MET A 8 -34.64 -9.06 -30.46
N ALA A 9 -34.95 -9.94 -29.50
CA ALA A 9 -34.99 -9.56 -28.10
C ALA A 9 -33.55 -9.49 -27.60
N GLY A 10 -32.96 -8.29 -27.60
CA GLY A 10 -31.66 -8.03 -26.99
C GLY A 10 -31.82 -7.89 -25.48
N THR A 11 -31.63 -8.97 -24.73
CA THR A 11 -31.49 -8.90 -23.27
C THR A 11 -30.18 -8.17 -22.95
N VAL A 12 -30.29 -6.95 -22.43
CA VAL A 12 -29.17 -6.25 -21.80
C VAL A 12 -28.91 -6.94 -20.47
N VAL A 13 -27.90 -7.80 -20.42
CA VAL A 13 -27.36 -8.30 -19.16
C VAL A 13 -26.52 -7.16 -18.57
N VAL A 14 -27.11 -6.42 -17.64
CA VAL A 14 -26.34 -5.52 -16.77
C VAL A 14 -25.58 -6.41 -15.79
N CYS A 15 -24.32 -6.71 -16.10
CA CYS A 15 -23.38 -7.23 -15.11
C CYS A 15 -23.13 -6.10 -14.10
N LEU A 16 -23.91 -6.04 -13.02
CA LEU A 16 -23.48 -5.36 -11.80
C LEU A 16 -22.28 -6.14 -11.27
N ALA A 17 -21.09 -5.75 -11.69
CA ALA A 17 -19.87 -6.06 -10.97
C ALA A 17 -20.00 -5.33 -9.62
N LEU A 18 -20.53 -6.04 -8.63
CA LEU A 18 -20.29 -5.74 -7.23
C LEU A 18 -18.79 -5.88 -7.02
N ALA A 19 -18.04 -4.84 -7.35
CA ALA A 19 -16.78 -4.56 -6.69
C ALA A 19 -17.16 -4.22 -5.25
N ALA A 20 -17.44 -5.27 -4.46
CA ALA A 20 -17.32 -5.22 -3.02
C ALA A 20 -15.82 -5.02 -2.76
N GLY A 21 -15.38 -3.77 -2.97
CA GLY A 21 -14.18 -3.25 -2.36
C GLY A 21 -14.40 -3.45 -0.87
N THR A 22 -13.91 -4.58 -0.38
CA THR A 22 -13.60 -4.73 1.03
C THR A 22 -12.73 -3.52 1.32
N ALA A 23 -13.28 -2.53 2.01
CA ALA A 23 -12.51 -1.44 2.54
C ALA A 23 -11.59 -2.06 3.60
N TRP A 24 -10.50 -2.67 3.14
CA TRP A 24 -9.35 -2.95 3.98
C TRP A 24 -9.01 -1.59 4.57
N ALA A 25 -9.07 -1.48 5.90
CA ALA A 25 -8.66 -0.27 6.58
C ALA A 25 -7.29 0.11 5.99
N GLU A 26 -7.20 1.32 5.43
CA GLU A 26 -6.01 1.84 4.75
C GLU A 26 -4.76 1.42 5.54
N ALA A 27 -3.94 0.54 4.95
CA ALA A 27 -2.86 -0.09 5.69
C ALA A 27 -1.91 0.96 6.23
N LYS A 28 -1.70 1.00 7.55
CA LYS A 28 -1.01 2.10 8.21
C LYS A 28 0.19 1.62 9.02
N VAL A 29 1.35 2.23 8.78
CA VAL A 29 2.56 2.10 9.60
C VAL A 29 2.79 3.40 10.35
N THR A 30 2.86 3.31 11.67
CA THR A 30 3.26 4.41 12.56
C THR A 30 4.71 4.20 12.97
N ILE A 31 5.57 5.17 12.65
CA ILE A 31 6.99 5.15 13.00
C ILE A 31 7.18 5.94 14.30
N THR A 32 7.60 5.27 15.36
CA THR A 32 8.13 5.91 16.55
C THR A 32 9.66 5.89 16.51
N ARG A 33 10.30 6.47 17.53
CA ARG A 33 11.76 6.46 17.66
C ARG A 33 12.31 5.03 17.84
N GLU A 34 11.53 4.15 18.45
CA GLU A 34 11.93 2.81 18.84
C GLU A 34 11.57 1.76 17.79
N GLU A 35 10.42 1.90 17.13
CA GLU A 35 9.89 0.85 16.25
C GLU A 35 8.86 1.36 15.22
N SER A 36 8.53 0.50 14.26
CA SER A 36 7.42 0.67 13.31
C SER A 36 6.23 -0.19 13.72
N LYS A 37 5.03 0.40 13.84
CA LYS A 37 3.80 -0.29 14.23
C LYS A 37 2.71 -0.24 13.16
N PRO A 38 2.17 -1.39 12.72
CA PRO A 38 2.63 -2.73 13.05
C PRO A 38 3.98 -3.02 12.37
N LYS A 39 4.73 -3.99 12.90
CA LYS A 39 6.05 -4.36 12.35
C LYS A 39 5.93 -5.06 10.99
N ALA A 40 4.83 -5.78 10.78
CA ALA A 40 4.46 -6.39 9.52
C ALA A 40 3.08 -5.87 9.09
N VAL A 41 2.97 -5.48 7.82
CA VAL A 41 1.72 -5.06 7.18
C VAL A 41 1.45 -5.95 5.97
N GLU A 42 0.20 -6.34 5.79
CA GLU A 42 -0.24 -7.01 4.57
C GLU A 42 -1.13 -6.09 3.74
N VAL A 43 -0.91 -6.05 2.42
CA VAL A 43 -1.71 -5.31 1.44
C VAL A 43 -1.87 -6.15 0.18
N LYS A 44 -2.79 -5.76 -0.70
CA LYS A 44 -2.91 -6.34 -2.05
C LYS A 44 -2.10 -5.53 -3.05
N ALA A 45 -1.67 -6.18 -4.14
CA ALA A 45 -1.11 -5.46 -5.27
C ALA A 45 -2.08 -4.37 -5.77
N GLY A 46 -1.56 -3.16 -5.93
CA GLY A 46 -2.30 -1.95 -6.28
C GLY A 46 -2.78 -1.11 -5.11
N GLU A 47 -2.61 -1.56 -3.86
CA GLU A 47 -2.96 -0.80 -2.66
C GLU A 47 -1.82 0.09 -2.16
N GLU A 48 -2.17 1.05 -1.30
CA GLU A 48 -1.25 1.98 -0.66
C GLU A 48 -1.07 1.67 0.81
N VAL A 49 0.16 1.83 1.31
CA VAL A 49 0.46 1.88 2.74
C VAL A 49 0.67 3.33 3.13
N ARG A 50 -0.07 3.80 4.14
CA ARG A 50 0.12 5.10 4.78
C ARG A 50 1.16 4.99 5.88
N TRP A 51 2.12 5.89 5.86
CA TRP A 51 3.21 6.01 6.81
C TRP A 51 3.00 7.26 7.64
N VAL A 52 3.13 7.17 8.96
CA VAL A 52 2.99 8.30 9.88
C VAL A 52 4.26 8.43 10.72
N ASN A 53 4.88 9.60 10.68
CA ASN A 53 6.03 9.90 11.51
C ASN A 53 5.57 10.43 12.88
N ALA A 54 5.72 9.60 13.90
CA ALA A 54 5.48 9.92 15.30
C ALA A 54 6.79 9.85 16.13
N SER A 55 7.95 9.90 15.47
CA SER A 55 9.26 9.73 16.13
C SER A 55 9.77 10.97 16.85
N GLY A 56 9.16 12.14 16.59
CA GLY A 56 9.65 13.44 17.05
C GLY A 56 10.93 13.92 16.34
N GLY A 57 11.39 13.22 15.30
CA GLY A 57 12.54 13.59 14.47
C GLY A 57 12.26 13.44 12.98
N THR A 58 13.31 13.54 12.17
CA THR A 58 13.20 13.32 10.72
C THR A 58 13.39 11.83 10.43
N ALA A 59 12.36 11.19 9.88
CA ALA A 59 12.41 9.79 9.49
C ALA A 59 12.63 9.66 7.98
N HIS A 60 13.40 8.66 7.57
CA HIS A 60 13.42 8.19 6.19
C HIS A 60 13.25 6.68 6.15
N VAL A 61 12.55 6.21 5.12
CA VAL A 61 12.26 4.79 4.90
C VAL A 61 12.94 4.36 3.61
N SER A 62 13.59 3.20 3.63
CA SER A 62 14.25 2.60 2.46
C SER A 62 13.86 1.12 2.32
N PHE A 63 13.47 0.69 1.12
CA PHE A 63 13.10 -0.69 0.80
C PHE A 63 14.23 -1.43 0.06
N GLY A 64 14.90 -2.37 0.70
CA GLY A 64 16.02 -3.12 0.10
C GLY A 64 17.39 -2.42 0.16
N GLY A 65 18.35 -2.91 -0.64
CA GLY A 65 19.76 -2.48 -0.69
C GLY A 65 20.04 -1.22 -1.53
N SER A 66 21.22 -1.08 -2.13
CA SER A 66 21.71 0.19 -2.73
C SER A 66 20.83 0.83 -3.84
N ASP A 67 19.98 0.06 -4.52
CA ASP A 67 19.02 0.55 -5.53
C ASP A 67 17.57 0.65 -5.00
N ALA A 68 17.43 0.68 -3.68
CA ALA A 68 16.16 0.77 -2.97
C ALA A 68 15.40 2.06 -3.25
N VAL A 69 14.08 1.94 -3.35
CA VAL A 69 13.20 3.10 -3.18
C VAL A 69 13.41 3.66 -1.77
N ARG A 70 13.81 4.92 -1.69
CA ARG A 70 13.95 5.68 -0.45
C ARG A 70 13.11 6.93 -0.52
N PHE A 71 12.46 7.26 0.59
CA PHE A 71 11.72 8.51 0.72
C PHE A 71 11.87 9.09 2.12
N TYR A 72 11.83 10.42 2.19
CA TYR A 72 11.75 11.14 3.45
C TYR A 72 10.31 11.18 3.93
N LEU A 73 10.11 10.95 5.21
CA LEU A 73 8.80 10.99 5.83
C LEU A 73 8.69 12.28 6.64
N GLY A 74 7.84 13.20 6.17
CA GLY A 74 7.48 14.42 6.89
C GLY A 74 6.60 14.09 8.10
N LYS A 75 5.35 14.54 8.11
CA LYS A 75 4.35 14.08 9.10
C LYS A 75 3.73 12.74 8.71
N GLU A 76 3.47 12.58 7.43
CA GLU A 76 2.90 11.38 6.84
C GLU A 76 3.31 11.26 5.37
N GLY A 77 3.13 10.06 4.81
CA GLY A 77 3.35 9.75 3.40
C GLY A 77 2.56 8.53 2.99
N ARG A 78 2.41 8.31 1.69
CA ARG A 78 1.77 7.12 1.14
C ARG A 78 2.68 6.49 0.10
N VAL A 79 2.73 5.16 0.08
CA VAL A 79 3.50 4.38 -0.89
C VAL A 79 2.59 3.33 -1.47
N LYS A 80 2.45 3.32 -2.80
CA LYS A 80 1.70 2.31 -3.54
C LYS A 80 2.57 1.11 -3.87
N PHE A 81 2.01 -0.09 -3.72
CA PHE A 81 2.69 -1.35 -4.02
C PHE A 81 1.98 -2.08 -5.16
N ASP A 82 2.47 -1.96 -6.39
CA ASP A 82 1.80 -2.54 -7.56
C ASP A 82 2.20 -4.01 -7.87
N LYS A 83 3.24 -4.53 -7.23
CA LYS A 83 3.74 -5.89 -7.49
C LYS A 83 3.63 -6.75 -6.23
N PRO A 84 3.11 -7.99 -6.32
CA PRO A 84 3.17 -8.94 -5.22
C PRO A 84 4.62 -9.24 -4.80
N GLY A 85 4.82 -9.49 -3.52
CA GLY A 85 6.13 -9.79 -2.95
C GLY A 85 6.29 -9.33 -1.51
N THR A 86 7.43 -9.65 -0.93
CA THR A 86 7.82 -9.21 0.42
C THR A 86 8.81 -8.08 0.32
N TYR A 87 8.49 -6.96 0.95
CA TYR A 87 9.27 -5.72 0.94
C TYR A 87 9.75 -5.42 2.35
N ASP A 88 10.99 -5.81 2.64
CA ASP A 88 11.66 -5.41 3.88
C ASP A 88 12.11 -3.95 3.78
N TYR A 89 11.86 -3.19 4.83
CA TYR A 89 12.25 -1.80 4.92
C TYR A 89 13.07 -1.53 6.18
N THR A 90 13.95 -0.54 6.05
CA THR A 90 14.65 0.07 7.18
C THR A 90 14.16 1.50 7.34
N VAL A 91 13.86 1.86 8.58
CA VAL A 91 13.59 3.24 8.99
C VAL A 91 14.83 3.75 9.69
N HIS A 92 15.29 4.93 9.29
CA HIS A 92 16.33 5.64 10.02
C HIS A 92 15.83 7.02 10.41
N ILE A 93 16.07 7.36 11.67
CA ILE A 93 15.52 8.54 12.34
C ILE A 93 16.69 9.39 12.82
N SER A 94 16.75 10.62 12.34
CA SER A 94 17.70 11.62 12.82
C SER A 94 17.05 12.59 13.81
N GLY A 95 17.85 13.03 14.77
CA GLY A 95 17.48 13.93 15.87
C GLY A 95 18.68 14.07 16.81
N THR A 96 18.45 14.28 18.11
CA THR A 96 19.55 14.32 19.12
C THR A 96 20.38 13.04 19.15
N LYS A 97 19.74 11.89 18.87
CA LYS A 97 20.38 10.59 18.68
C LYS A 97 19.77 9.93 17.46
N THR A 98 20.61 9.20 16.74
CA THR A 98 20.21 8.39 15.58
C THR A 98 19.61 7.07 16.03
N HIS A 99 18.50 6.67 15.42
CA HIS A 99 17.87 5.36 15.63
C HIS A 99 17.62 4.70 14.28
N SER A 100 17.67 3.37 14.25
CA SER A 100 17.33 2.57 13.08
C SER A 100 16.60 1.31 13.50
N HIS A 101 15.55 0.95 12.76
CA HIS A 101 14.79 -0.28 12.95
C HIS A 101 14.17 -0.75 11.63
N THR A 102 13.68 -1.98 11.61
CA THR A 102 13.17 -2.63 10.40
C THR A 102 11.72 -3.08 10.56
N GLY A 103 11.06 -3.25 9.42
CA GLY A 103 9.77 -3.91 9.31
C GLY A 103 9.57 -4.47 7.91
N THR A 104 8.38 -5.02 7.68
CA THR A 104 8.06 -5.73 6.43
C THR A 104 6.68 -5.35 5.91
N VAL A 105 6.56 -5.19 4.60
CA VAL A 105 5.27 -5.11 3.89
C VAL A 105 5.14 -6.34 3.00
N VAL A 106 4.08 -7.11 3.19
CA VAL A 106 3.75 -8.28 2.37
C VAL A 106 2.63 -7.90 1.41
N VAL A 107 2.92 -7.95 0.12
CA VAL A 107 1.97 -7.63 -0.95
C VAL A 107 1.49 -8.94 -1.57
N LYS A 108 0.19 -9.21 -1.44
CA LYS A 108 -0.47 -10.41 -1.96
C LYS A 108 -1.07 -10.18 -3.34
#